data_AF-A0A2E3NY47-F1
#
_entry.id   AF-A0A2E3NY47-F1
#
_cell.length_a   1.000
_cell.length_b   1.000
_cell.length_c   1.000
_cell.angle_alpha   90.00
_cell.angle_beta   90.00
_cell.angle_gamma   90.00
#
_symmetry.space_group_name_H-M   'P 1'
#
loop_
_entity.id
_entity.type
_entity.pdbx_description
1 polymer ?
#
loop_
_entity_poly.entity_id
_entity_poly.type
_entity_poly.pdbx_seq_one_letter_code
_entity_poly.pdbx_strand_id
1 'polypeptide(L)'
;AGLETTYRLTSFYHFVFLLTFALGVSFQLPLIIMLLLRLELATTEQLSEFRSHLIVTFFVLAALITPPDVISQFLLAVPLIILYELSLILGKIW
;
A
#
# COMPACT_ATOMS: atom_id res chain seq x y z
N ALA A 1 -32.88 4.70 21.84
CA ALA A 1 -32.21 3.43 21.47
C ALA A 1 -32.24 3.31 19.95
N GLY A 2 -31.09 3.46 19.27
CA GLY A 2 -31.03 3.51 17.80
C GLY A 2 -29.75 4.10 17.22
N LEU A 3 -28.90 4.73 18.04
CA LEU A 3 -27.62 5.32 17.59
C LEU A 3 -26.43 4.35 17.69
N GLU A 4 -26.56 3.17 18.28
CA GLU A 4 -25.41 2.25 18.42
C GLU A 4 -25.16 1.39 17.17
N THR A 5 -26.19 1.08 16.38
CA THR A 5 -26.04 0.23 15.19
C THR A 5 -25.67 1.03 13.94
N THR A 6 -26.18 2.26 13.79
CA THR A 6 -25.91 3.11 12.62
C THR A 6 -24.46 3.58 12.57
N TYR A 7 -23.88 4.02 13.69
CA TYR A 7 -22.49 4.51 13.73
C TYR A 7 -21.48 3.41 13.37
N ARG A 8 -21.71 2.16 13.80
CA ARG A 8 -20.80 1.04 13.48
C ARG A 8 -20.80 0.69 11.99
N LEU A 9 -21.98 0.75 11.35
CA LEU A 9 -22.11 0.53 9.91
C LEU A 9 -21.40 1.62 9.11
N THR A 10 -21.62 2.89 9.45
CA THR A 10 -20.97 4.02 8.75
C THR A 10 -19.44 3.94 8.84
N SER A 11 -18.88 3.60 10.01
CA SER A 11 -17.43 3.42 10.17
C SER A 11 -16.90 2.24 9.36
N PHE A 12 -17.64 1.13 9.25
CA PHE A 12 -17.24 -0.01 8.43
C PHE A 12 -17.22 0.33 6.94
N TYR A 13 -18.27 1.00 6.42
CA TYR A 13 -18.29 1.44 5.03
C TYR A 13 -17.17 2.42 4.71
N HIS A 14 -16.89 3.36 5.63
CA HIS A 14 -15.79 4.29 5.47
C HIS A 14 -14.43 3.58 5.44
N PHE A 15 -14.22 2.60 6.32
CA PHE A 15 -13.03 1.75 6.32
C PHE A 15 -12.85 0.97 5.02
N VAL A 16 -13.90 0.28 4.54
CA VAL A 16 -13.83 -0.49 3.28
C VAL A 16 -13.59 0.42 2.08
N PHE A 17 -14.20 1.61 2.06
CA PHE A 17 -13.96 2.61 1.02
C PHE A 17 -12.50 3.07 1.01
N LEU A 18 -11.96 3.45 2.17
CA LEU A 18 -10.57 3.87 2.32
C LEU A 18 -9.59 2.75 1.96
N LEU A 19 -9.85 1.51 2.38
CA LEU A 19 -9.04 0.35 2.04
C LEU A 19 -9.01 0.12 0.52
N THR A 20 -10.19 0.15 -0.12
CA THR A 20 -10.31 -0.04 -1.57
C THR A 20 -9.63 1.08 -2.34
N PHE A 21 -9.80 2.32 -1.88
CA PHE A 21 -9.17 3.50 -2.47
C PHE A 21 -7.64 3.44 -2.35
N ALA A 22 -7.13 3.16 -1.14
CA ALA A 22 -5.70 3.05 -0.87
C ALA A 22 -5.06 1.92 -1.69
N LEU A 23 -5.73 0.77 -1.78
CA LEU A 23 -5.29 -0.34 -2.61
C LEU A 23 -5.27 0.07 -4.09
N GLY A 24 -6.34 0.68 -4.60
CA GLY A 24 -6.41 1.14 -5.99
C GLY A 24 -5.32 2.15 -6.37
N VAL A 25 -5.02 3.11 -5.49
CA VAL A 25 -3.89 4.05 -5.69
C VAL A 25 -2.57 3.29 -5.70
N SER A 26 -2.41 2.30 -4.84
CA SER A 26 -1.16 1.56 -4.71
C SER A 26 -0.88 0.61 -5.87
N PHE A 27 -1.91 0.20 -6.61
CA PHE A 27 -1.74 -0.49 -7.90
C PHE A 27 -1.05 0.38 -8.97
N GLN A 28 -0.90 1.69 -8.74
CA GLN A 28 -0.10 2.57 -9.59
C GLN A 28 1.41 2.44 -9.30
N LEU A 29 1.81 2.01 -8.10
CA LEU A 29 3.22 1.88 -7.71
C LEU A 29 4.00 0.95 -8.66
N PRO A 30 3.52 -0.26 -9.02
CA PRO A 30 4.22 -1.10 -9.97
C PRO A 30 4.44 -0.43 -11.33
N LEU A 31 3.42 0.27 -11.83
CA LEU A 31 3.52 0.98 -13.11
C LEU A 31 4.56 2.10 -13.05
N ILE A 32 4.57 2.88 -11.97
CA ILE A 32 5.54 3.97 -11.76
C ILE A 32 6.96 3.41 -11.68
N ILE A 33 7.17 2.35 -10.90
CA ILE A 33 8.49 1.73 -10.72
C ILE A 33 9.00 1.16 -12.05
N MET A 34 8.15 0.46 -12.81
CA MET A 34 8.52 -0.05 -14.13
C MET A 34 8.85 1.08 -15.10
N LEU A 35 8.14 2.20 -15.05
CA LEU A 35 8.44 3.37 -15.87
C LEU A 35 9.78 4.00 -15.49
N LEU A 36 10.06 4.14 -14.19
CA LEU A 36 11.34 4.68 -13.70
C LEU A 36 12.53 3.80 -14.13
N LEU A 37 12.39 2.48 -14.02
CA LEU A 37 13.41 1.53 -14.47
C LEU A 37 13.62 1.61 -15.99
N ARG A 38 12.53 1.70 -16.77
CA ARG A 38 12.59 1.79 -18.24
C ARG A 38 13.19 3.11 -18.73
N LEU A 39 13.01 4.19 -17.99
CA LEU A 39 13.60 5.50 -18.27
C LEU A 39 15.04 5.63 -17.72
N GLU A 40 15.60 4.56 -17.14
CA GLU A 40 16.91 4.53 -16.49
C GLU A 40 17.06 5.61 -15.38
N LEU A 41 15.94 6.08 -14.82
CA LEU A 41 15.93 7.07 -13.74
C LEU A 41 16.24 6.46 -12.37
N ALA A 42 16.08 5.14 -12.23
CA ALA A 42 16.42 4.37 -11.05
C ALA A 42 16.93 2.99 -11.48
N THR A 43 17.80 2.37 -10.67
CA THR A 43 18.21 0.97 -10.88
C THR A 43 17.51 0.01 -9.93
N THR A 44 17.49 -1.27 -10.30
CA THR A 44 16.92 -2.31 -9.43
C THR A 44 17.71 -2.46 -8.12
N GLU A 45 19.03 -2.23 -8.12
CA GLU A 45 19.85 -2.24 -6.90
C GLU A 45 19.45 -1.11 -5.95
N GLN A 46 19.30 0.12 -6.46
CA GLN A 46 18.87 1.27 -5.66
C GLN A 46 17.51 1.01 -5.02
N LEU A 47 16.53 0.57 -5.82
CA LEU A 47 15.21 0.25 -5.28
C LEU A 47 15.30 -0.88 -4.24
N SER A 48 16.11 -1.91 -4.49
CA SER A 48 16.31 -2.99 -3.53
C SER A 48 16.93 -2.53 -2.20
N GLU A 49 17.79 -1.51 -2.21
CA GLU A 49 18.33 -0.91 -0.98
C GLU A 49 17.26 -0.09 -0.22
N PHE A 50 16.35 0.55 -0.95
CA PHE A 50 15.23 1.31 -0.40
C PHE A 50 14.08 0.45 0.18
N ARG A 51 14.16 -0.89 0.13
CA ARG A 51 13.15 -1.83 0.68
C ARG A 51 12.72 -1.48 2.10
N SER A 52 13.68 -1.24 3.01
CA SER A 52 13.39 -0.95 4.42
C SER A 52 12.59 0.34 4.59
N HIS A 53 12.93 1.39 3.83
CA HIS A 53 12.24 2.68 3.86
C HIS A 53 10.80 2.58 3.33
N LEU A 54 10.59 1.78 2.28
CA LEU A 54 9.27 1.59 1.70
C LEU A 54 8.35 0.77 2.59
N ILE A 55 8.87 -0.27 3.25
CA ILE A 55 8.09 -1.04 4.24
C ILE A 55 7.61 -0.11 5.36
N VAL A 56 8.49 0.73 5.91
CA VAL A 56 8.09 1.71 6.94
C VAL A 56 7.05 2.69 6.39
N THR A 57 7.25 3.19 5.17
CA THR A 57 6.30 4.11 4.52
C THR A 57 4.92 3.48 4.35
N PHE A 58 4.84 2.21 3.95
CA PHE A 58 3.57 1.49 3.82
C PHE A 58 2.87 1.29 5.16
N PHE A 59 3.62 1.01 6.22
CA PHE A 59 3.04 0.97 7.58
C PHE A 59 2.55 2.33 8.06
N VAL A 60 3.28 3.41 7.76
CA VAL A 60 2.85 4.79 8.08
C VAL A 60 1.60 5.17 7.31
N LEU A 61 1.54 4.87 6.01
CA LEU A 61 0.35 5.08 5.19
C LEU A 61 -0.84 4.25 5.70
N ALA A 62 -0.60 2.99 6.08
CA ALA A 62 -1.63 2.14 6.67
C ALA A 62 -2.14 2.71 8.00
N ALA A 63 -1.26 3.23 8.86
CA ALA A 63 -1.64 3.84 10.13
C ALA A 63 -2.40 5.16 9.99
N LEU A 64 -2.20 5.89 8.88
CA LEU A 64 -2.95 7.11 8.60
C LEU A 64 -4.37 6.81 8.10
N ILE A 65 -4.50 5.75 7.30
CA ILE A 65 -5.74 5.41 6.60
C ILE A 65 -6.65 4.53 7.47
N THR A 66 -6.07 3.59 8.20
CA THR A 66 -6.81 2.71 9.10
C THR A 66 -6.76 3.28 10.52
N PRO A 67 -7.85 3.21 11.30
CA PRO A 67 -7.74 3.42 12.74
C PRO A 67 -6.62 2.49 13.26
N PRO A 68 -5.77 2.93 14.22
CA PRO A 68 -4.51 2.29 14.58
C PRO A 68 -4.73 0.92 15.26
N ASP A 69 -5.19 -0.03 14.46
CA ASP A 69 -5.47 -1.41 14.76
C ASP A 69 -4.46 -2.25 13.98
N VAL A 70 -3.69 -3.06 14.72
CA VAL A 70 -2.59 -3.83 14.17
C VAL A 70 -3.08 -4.75 13.05
N ILE A 71 -4.23 -5.41 13.22
CA ILE A 71 -4.74 -6.35 12.21
C ILE A 71 -5.06 -5.61 10.91
N SER A 72 -5.81 -4.51 11.00
CA SER A 72 -6.20 -3.71 9.85
C SER A 72 -5.00 -3.05 9.16
N GLN A 73 -3.99 -2.63 9.92
CA GLN A 73 -2.74 -2.08 9.38
C GLN A 73 -1.96 -3.12 8.57
N PHE A 74 -1.79 -4.32 9.11
CA PHE A 74 -1.11 -5.41 8.39
C PHE A 74 -1.91 -5.84 7.15
N LEU A 75 -3.24 -5.87 7.23
CA LEU A 75 -4.11 -6.18 6.09
C LEU A 75 -3.92 -5.22 4.91
N LEU A 76 -3.62 -3.94 5.18
CA LEU A 76 -3.29 -2.96 4.15
C LEU A 76 -1.80 -3.01 3.75
N ALA A 77 -0.87 -3.12 4.71
CA ALA A 77 0.57 -3.06 4.43
C ALA A 77 1.08 -4.26 3.62
N VAL A 78 0.59 -5.47 3.91
CA VAL A 78 1.00 -6.70 3.20
C VAL A 78 0.79 -6.60 1.68
N PRO A 79 -0.40 -6.26 1.16
CA PRO A 79 -0.59 -6.14 -0.29
C PRO A 79 0.27 -5.04 -0.91
N LEU A 80 0.55 -3.93 -0.20
CA LEU A 80 1.47 -2.89 -0.68
C LEU A 80 2.90 -3.43 -0.87
N ILE A 81 3.38 -4.18 0.12
CA ILE A 81 4.71 -4.80 0.07
C ILE A 81 4.78 -5.80 -1.09
N ILE A 82 3.73 -6.62 -1.28
CA ILE A 82 3.67 -7.58 -2.38
C ILE A 82 3.72 -6.88 -3.74
N LEU A 83 2.94 -5.81 -3.93
CA LEU A 83 2.96 -5.03 -5.18
C LEU A 83 4.34 -4.45 -5.45
N TYR A 84 5.00 -3.95 -4.42
CA TYR A 84 6.35 -3.44 -4.51
C TYR A 84 7.37 -4.53 -4.87
N GLU A 85 7.37 -5.66 -4.19
CA GLU A 85 8.22 -6.81 -4.53
C GLU A 85 7.98 -7.29 -5.96
N LEU A 86 6.72 -7.39 -6.38
CA LEU A 86 6.37 -7.80 -7.74
C LEU A 86 6.95 -6.84 -8.78
N SER A 87 6.89 -5.53 -8.52
CA SER A 87 7.46 -4.52 -9.41
C SER A 87 8.99 -4.61 -9.54
N LEU A 88 9.68 -4.89 -8.44
CA LEU A 88 11.12 -5.12 -8.42
C LEU A 88 11.51 -6.39 -9.19
N ILE A 89 10.77 -7.48 -9.00
CA ILE A 89 11.03 -8.74 -9.70
C ILE A 89 10.82 -8.55 -11.21
N LEU A 90 9.72 -7.94 -11.61
CA LEU A 90 9.45 -7.65 -13.03
C LEU A 90 10.52 -6.75 -13.64
N GLY A 91 10.96 -5.73 -12.90
CA GLY A 91 12.03 -4.83 -13.32
C GLY A 91 13.43 -5.44 -13.37
N LYS A 92 13.63 -6.59 -12.72
CA LYS A 92 14.87 -7.39 -12.80
C LYS A 92 14.84 -8.40 -13.94
N ILE A 93 13.65 -8.86 -14.33
CA ILE A 93 13.45 -9.83 -15.42
C ILE A 93 13.57 -9.14 -16.79
N TRP A 94 13.09 -7.91 -16.90
CA TRP A 94 13.22 -7.05 -18.08
C TRP A 94 14.54 -6.28 -18.07
#